data_AF-A0A3N4RPS8-F1
#
_entry.id   AF-A0A3N4RPS8-F1
#
_cell.length_a   1.000
_cell.length_b   1.000
_cell.length_c   1.000
_cell.angle_alpha   90.00
_cell.angle_beta   90.00
_cell.angle_gamma   90.00
#
_symmetry.space_group_name_H-M   'P 1'
#
loop_
_entity.id
_entity.type
_entity.pdbx_description
1 polymer ?
#
loop_
_entity_poly.entity_id
_entity_poly.type
_entity_poly.pdbx_seq_one_letter_code
_entity_poly.pdbx_strand_id
1 'polypeptide(L)'
;MPVRPAAALAAATAVLALAGCTGTDRTAAGAASPEQPGPACSAAPSPSESWLGGWRKSLPDEVRCLPHVSSGYYMRQPSGSDEVEGEGNVVMVTVEPGTAREQTLALCRRITELGYGIDGPNGVVFLSVGNGEETGSYFSMPGQETCLMRL
;
A
#
# COMPACT_ATOMS: atom_id res chain seq x y z
N MET A 1 -67.08 -5.64 -24.79
CA MET A 1 -66.48 -4.43 -25.39
C MET A 1 -64.97 -4.68 -25.57
N PRO A 2 -64.23 -3.96 -26.41
CA PRO A 2 -63.83 -4.32 -27.78
C PRO A 2 -62.34 -4.74 -27.93
N VAL A 3 -62.06 -5.47 -29.02
CA VAL A 3 -60.95 -5.29 -30.01
C VAL A 3 -59.47 -5.22 -29.55
N ARG A 4 -58.63 -6.17 -30.05
CA ARG A 4 -57.13 -6.14 -30.09
C ARG A 4 -56.63 -5.03 -31.04
N PRO A 5 -55.42 -4.45 -30.86
CA PRO A 5 -54.19 -4.90 -31.58
C PRO A 5 -52.90 -4.76 -30.72
N ALA A 6 -51.85 -5.59 -30.81
CA ALA A 6 -50.88 -5.87 -31.88
C ALA A 6 -49.89 -4.72 -32.19
N ALA A 7 -48.60 -5.11 -32.39
CA ALA A 7 -47.46 -4.36 -32.94
C ALA A 7 -46.66 -3.48 -31.97
N ALA A 8 -45.33 -3.34 -32.04
CA ALA A 8 -44.29 -4.00 -32.83
C ALA A 8 -42.90 -3.62 -32.25
N LEU A 9 -41.89 -4.43 -32.58
CA LEU A 9 -40.46 -4.17 -32.42
C LEU A 9 -40.01 -2.84 -33.03
N ALA A 10 -38.99 -2.21 -32.44
CA ALA A 10 -37.90 -1.63 -33.21
C ALA A 10 -36.66 -1.48 -32.32
N ALA A 11 -35.67 -2.35 -32.55
CA ALA A 11 -34.29 -2.13 -32.14
C ALA A 11 -33.71 -1.01 -33.02
N ALA A 12 -33.02 -0.06 -32.41
CA ALA A 12 -32.22 0.94 -33.12
C ALA A 12 -30.80 0.94 -32.56
N THR A 13 -29.92 0.20 -33.23
CA THR A 13 -28.47 0.37 -33.17
C THR A 13 -28.10 1.71 -33.78
N ALA A 14 -27.56 2.62 -32.98
CA ALA A 14 -26.91 3.84 -33.46
C ALA A 14 -25.39 3.66 -33.32
N VAL A 15 -24.71 3.55 -34.46
CA VAL A 15 -23.26 3.72 -34.62
C VAL A 15 -23.07 5.06 -35.31
N LEU A 16 -22.31 5.99 -34.72
CA LEU A 16 -21.71 7.21 -35.32
C LEU A 16 -21.16 8.04 -34.13
N ALA A 17 -20.01 8.72 -34.14
CA ALA A 17 -18.94 8.96 -35.11
C ALA A 17 -17.73 9.52 -34.33
N LEU A 18 -16.51 9.35 -34.86
CA LEU A 18 -15.33 10.11 -34.45
C LEU A 18 -15.43 11.55 -34.98
N ALA A 19 -15.41 12.53 -34.08
CA ALA A 19 -15.10 13.92 -34.38
C ALA A 19 -14.33 14.51 -33.20
N GLY A 20 -13.08 14.90 -33.42
CA GLY A 20 -12.33 15.71 -32.48
C GLY A 20 -12.67 17.19 -32.64
N CYS A 21 -12.86 17.91 -31.54
CA CYS A 21 -12.44 19.30 -31.37
C CYS A 21 -12.61 19.75 -29.91
N THR A 22 -11.49 20.22 -29.34
CA THR A 22 -11.32 21.17 -28.23
C THR A 22 -12.55 21.58 -27.41
N GLY A 23 -12.59 21.14 -26.16
CA GLY A 23 -13.45 21.69 -25.11
C GLY A 23 -12.78 21.52 -23.74
N THR A 24 -12.34 22.63 -23.17
CA THR A 24 -12.03 22.73 -21.74
C THR A 24 -13.35 22.60 -20.99
N ASP A 25 -13.60 21.46 -20.34
CA ASP A 25 -14.53 21.45 -19.22
C ASP A 25 -14.22 20.36 -18.21
N ARG A 26 -14.46 20.76 -16.97
CA ARG A 26 -14.05 20.16 -15.72
C ARG A 26 -14.91 18.92 -15.41
N THR A 27 -14.31 18.01 -14.66
CA THR A 27 -14.98 16.94 -13.90
C THR A 27 -15.38 15.71 -14.70
N ALA A 28 -14.37 14.89 -15.02
CA ALA A 28 -14.56 13.44 -15.01
C ALA A 28 -14.06 12.94 -13.64
N ALA A 29 -14.93 12.26 -12.91
CA ALA A 29 -14.61 11.53 -11.70
C ALA A 29 -13.28 10.78 -11.90
N GLY A 30 -12.36 10.96 -10.96
CA GLY A 30 -11.10 10.23 -10.94
C GLY A 30 -11.42 8.74 -10.93
N ALA A 31 -11.38 8.12 -12.12
CA ALA A 31 -11.15 6.71 -12.22
C ALA A 31 -9.87 6.48 -11.41
N ALA A 32 -9.98 5.71 -10.33
CA ALA A 32 -8.82 5.22 -9.62
C ALA A 32 -7.94 4.58 -10.71
N SER A 33 -6.83 5.24 -11.04
CA SER A 33 -5.79 4.58 -11.82
C SER A 33 -5.55 3.25 -11.14
N PRO A 34 -5.46 2.13 -11.88
CA PRO A 34 -5.05 0.89 -11.27
C PRO A 34 -3.79 1.20 -10.48
N GLU A 35 -3.81 0.96 -9.15
CA GLU A 35 -2.66 1.17 -8.28
C GLU A 35 -1.49 0.43 -8.92
N GLN A 36 -0.62 1.18 -9.60
CA GLN A 36 0.52 0.58 -10.26
C GLN A 36 1.44 0.05 -9.16
N PRO A 37 1.97 -1.18 -9.29
CA PRO A 37 2.92 -1.70 -8.33
C PRO A 37 4.05 -0.70 -8.10
N GLY A 38 4.50 -0.57 -6.86
CA GLY A 38 5.61 0.32 -6.53
C GLY A 38 6.90 -0.09 -7.22
N PRO A 39 7.89 0.82 -7.33
CA PRO A 39 9.13 0.56 -8.05
C PRO A 39 9.92 -0.62 -7.49
N ALA A 40 9.78 -0.91 -6.19
CA ALA A 40 10.44 -2.05 -5.56
C ALA A 40 9.92 -3.42 -6.03
N CYS A 41 8.76 -3.48 -6.70
CA CYS A 41 8.18 -4.75 -7.16
C CYS A 41 9.03 -5.48 -8.21
N SER A 42 9.64 -4.73 -9.13
CA SER A 42 10.46 -5.29 -10.22
C SER A 42 11.94 -5.38 -9.87
N ALA A 43 12.35 -4.85 -8.71
CA ALA A 43 13.72 -4.93 -8.25
C ALA A 43 14.04 -6.36 -7.77
N ALA A 44 15.27 -6.83 -8.00
CA ALA A 44 15.73 -8.06 -7.36
C ALA A 44 15.72 -7.86 -5.83
N PRO A 45 15.20 -8.81 -5.04
CA PRO A 45 15.25 -8.69 -3.59
C PRO A 45 16.70 -8.68 -3.10
N SER A 46 17.00 -7.84 -2.11
CA SER A 46 18.24 -7.88 -1.37
C SER A 46 18.47 -9.28 -0.75
N PRO A 47 19.71 -9.77 -0.71
CA PRO A 47 20.04 -11.04 -0.08
C PRO A 47 19.67 -11.03 1.40
N SER A 48 19.33 -12.20 1.93
CA SER A 48 19.08 -12.35 3.37
C SER A 48 20.39 -12.45 4.13
N GLU A 49 20.44 -11.88 5.31
CA GLU A 49 21.58 -11.91 6.22
C GLU A 49 21.14 -12.50 7.57
N SER A 50 22.05 -13.18 8.26
CA SER A 50 21.77 -13.82 9.55
C SER A 50 22.93 -13.61 10.51
N TRP A 51 22.61 -13.38 11.78
CA TRP A 51 23.60 -13.16 12.83
C TRP A 51 23.00 -13.59 14.18
N LEU A 52 23.79 -14.27 15.02
CA LEU A 52 23.50 -14.53 16.44
C LEU A 52 22.01 -14.73 16.81
N GLY A 53 21.29 -15.62 16.13
CA GLY A 53 19.88 -15.96 16.43
C GLY A 53 18.82 -15.03 15.79
N GLY A 54 19.24 -13.94 15.15
CA GLY A 54 18.42 -13.04 14.36
C GLY A 54 18.70 -13.12 12.86
N TRP A 55 17.86 -12.46 12.07
CA TRP A 55 18.03 -12.38 10.63
C TRP A 55 17.35 -11.16 10.03
N ARG A 56 17.82 -10.75 8.85
CA ARG A 56 17.24 -9.70 8.00
C ARG A 56 17.01 -10.27 6.61
N LYS A 57 15.86 -9.96 6.01
CA LYS A 57 15.56 -10.28 4.61
C LYS A 57 14.86 -9.10 3.94
N SER A 58 14.72 -9.20 2.63
CA SER A 58 13.91 -8.26 1.84
C SER A 58 12.46 -8.16 2.33
N LEU A 59 11.78 -7.06 2.01
CA LEU A 59 10.34 -6.99 2.19
C LEU A 59 9.65 -8.13 1.42
N PRO A 60 8.61 -8.74 1.99
CA PRO A 60 7.77 -9.71 1.29
C PRO A 60 7.00 -9.02 0.16
N ASP A 61 6.65 -9.76 -0.89
CA ASP A 61 6.15 -9.21 -2.16
C ASP A 61 4.87 -8.38 -1.97
N GLU A 62 3.98 -8.80 -1.08
CA GLU A 62 2.73 -8.09 -0.78
C GLU A 62 2.94 -6.70 -0.14
N VAL A 63 4.11 -6.44 0.45
CA VAL A 63 4.51 -5.11 0.95
C VAL A 63 5.39 -4.41 -0.07
N ARG A 64 6.38 -5.13 -0.62
CA ARG A 64 7.37 -4.63 -1.56
C ARG A 64 6.74 -4.09 -2.86
N CYS A 65 5.67 -4.73 -3.31
CA CYS A 65 4.97 -4.33 -4.53
C CYS A 65 3.91 -3.25 -4.32
N LEU A 66 3.68 -2.77 -3.09
CA LEU A 66 2.73 -1.69 -2.85
C LEU A 66 3.20 -0.39 -3.51
N PRO A 67 2.27 0.49 -3.94
CA PRO A 67 2.61 1.80 -4.51
C PRO A 67 3.53 2.60 -3.57
N HIS A 68 4.38 3.44 -4.17
CA HIS A 68 5.33 4.32 -3.48
C HIS A 68 6.47 3.65 -2.70
N VAL A 69 6.48 2.33 -2.55
CA VAL A 69 7.57 1.63 -1.84
C VAL A 69 8.83 1.62 -2.71
N SER A 70 9.88 2.28 -2.24
CA SER A 70 11.18 2.32 -2.93
C SER A 70 12.10 1.20 -2.47
N SER A 71 12.11 0.90 -1.16
CA SER A 71 12.91 -0.18 -0.58
C SER A 71 12.46 -0.49 0.86
N GLY A 72 13.10 -1.46 1.49
CA GLY A 72 12.91 -1.76 2.90
C GLY A 72 13.40 -3.15 3.29
N TYR A 73 13.15 -3.54 4.53
CA TYR A 73 13.51 -4.86 5.02
C TYR A 73 12.57 -5.35 6.12
N TYR A 74 12.51 -6.67 6.23
CA TYR A 74 11.90 -7.38 7.35
C TYR A 74 13.01 -8.00 8.18
N MET A 75 12.99 -7.79 9.49
CA MET A 75 14.01 -8.25 10.41
C MET A 75 13.39 -8.97 11.60
N ARG A 76 14.01 -10.08 12.00
CA ARG A 76 13.77 -10.72 13.28
C ARG A 76 14.97 -10.46 14.18
N GLN A 77 14.75 -9.79 15.31
CA GLN A 77 15.78 -9.66 16.33
C GLN A 77 15.95 -10.98 17.08
N PRO A 78 17.17 -11.33 17.52
CA PRO A 78 17.38 -12.54 18.30
C PRO A 78 16.60 -12.47 19.60
N SER A 79 15.91 -13.57 19.94
CA SER A 79 15.24 -13.71 21.23
C SER A 79 16.31 -13.87 22.32
N GLY A 80 16.59 -12.82 23.07
CA GLY A 80 17.62 -12.78 24.08
C GLY A 80 16.99 -12.89 25.46
N SER A 81 16.76 -14.13 25.92
CA SER A 81 16.42 -14.54 27.30
C SER A 81 15.32 -13.72 28.02
N ASP A 82 14.17 -14.37 28.19
CA ASP A 82 13.00 -14.01 29.03
C ASP A 82 12.22 -12.74 28.65
N GLU A 83 11.10 -12.92 27.93
CA GLU A 83 9.87 -12.11 27.94
C GLU A 83 10.06 -10.58 28.16
N VAL A 84 10.91 -9.92 27.36
CA VAL A 84 11.01 -8.46 27.39
C VAL A 84 10.05 -7.87 26.35
N GLU A 85 9.18 -6.98 26.80
CA GLU A 85 8.32 -6.14 25.95
C GLU A 85 9.19 -5.41 24.91
N GLY A 86 9.06 -5.78 23.63
CA GLY A 86 9.92 -5.30 22.54
C GLY A 86 10.60 -6.39 21.71
N GLU A 87 10.53 -7.66 22.12
CA GLU A 87 10.93 -8.78 21.26
C GLU A 87 9.88 -9.04 20.16
N GLY A 88 10.31 -8.97 18.89
CA GLY A 88 9.44 -9.27 17.77
C GLY A 88 10.03 -8.86 16.42
N ASN A 89 9.21 -8.98 15.38
CA ASN A 89 9.64 -8.66 14.04
C ASN A 89 9.59 -7.14 13.80
N VAL A 90 10.53 -6.64 13.01
CA VAL A 90 10.66 -5.24 12.64
C VAL A 90 10.48 -5.11 11.14
N VAL A 91 9.65 -4.16 10.72
CA VAL A 91 9.43 -3.83 9.31
C VAL A 91 9.80 -2.37 9.10
N MET A 92 10.75 -2.14 8.20
CA MET A 92 11.15 -0.81 7.77
C MET A 92 10.85 -0.67 6.30
N VAL A 93 10.09 0.36 5.93
CA VAL A 93 9.70 0.67 4.56
C VAL A 93 10.11 2.09 4.23
N THR A 94 10.92 2.23 3.18
CA THR A 94 11.30 3.52 2.62
C THR A 94 10.40 3.80 1.41
N VAL A 95 9.87 5.03 1.36
CA VAL A 95 9.03 5.47 0.24
C VAL A 95 9.83 6.28 -0.78
N GLU A 96 9.31 6.42 -1.99
CA GLU A 96 9.92 7.25 -3.03
C GLU A 96 9.96 8.73 -2.62
N PRO A 97 11.02 9.46 -3.00
CA PRO A 97 11.01 10.92 -2.95
C PRO A 97 9.79 11.48 -3.70
N GLY A 98 9.15 12.51 -3.14
CA GLY A 98 7.95 13.11 -3.72
C GLY A 98 6.63 12.41 -3.39
N THR A 99 6.66 11.29 -2.63
CA THR A 99 5.46 10.72 -2.02
C THR A 99 4.87 11.70 -1.01
N ALA A 100 3.59 12.03 -1.12
CA ALA A 100 2.91 12.93 -0.20
C ALA A 100 2.74 12.30 1.19
N ARG A 101 2.69 13.13 2.25
CA ARG A 101 2.53 12.66 3.64
C ARG A 101 1.29 11.79 3.82
N GLU A 102 0.18 12.18 3.20
CA GLU A 102 -1.08 11.45 3.24
C GLU A 102 -0.98 10.08 2.55
N GLN A 103 -0.19 9.98 1.48
CA GLN A 103 0.09 8.71 0.79
C GLN A 103 0.96 7.80 1.64
N THR A 104 1.98 8.34 2.30
CA THR A 104 2.82 7.60 3.25
C THR A 104 1.99 7.07 4.44
N LEU A 105 1.06 7.88 4.98
CA LEU A 105 0.13 7.44 6.03
C LEU A 105 -0.80 6.33 5.54
N ALA A 106 -1.39 6.48 4.34
CA ALA A 106 -2.25 5.46 3.74
C ALA A 106 -1.49 4.15 3.53
N LEU A 107 -0.24 4.22 3.07
CA LEU A 107 0.64 3.05 2.94
C LEU A 107 0.91 2.38 4.29
N CYS A 108 1.20 3.14 5.35
CA CYS A 108 1.38 2.58 6.69
C CYS A 108 0.13 1.81 7.17
N ARG A 109 -1.06 2.37 6.96
CA ARG A 109 -2.33 1.71 7.30
C ARG A 109 -2.54 0.45 6.46
N ARG A 110 -2.25 0.50 5.17
CA ARG A 110 -2.35 -0.66 4.29
C ARG A 110 -1.43 -1.81 4.72
N ILE A 111 -0.19 -1.50 5.08
CA ILE A 111 0.77 -2.51 5.58
C ILE A 111 0.28 -3.11 6.90
N THR A 112 -0.31 -2.28 7.77
CA THR A 112 -0.97 -2.74 9.00
C THR A 112 -2.09 -3.73 8.70
N GLU A 113 -2.98 -3.41 7.76
CA GLU A 113 -4.09 -4.28 7.33
C GLU A 113 -3.62 -5.62 6.74
N LEU A 114 -2.45 -5.66 6.09
CA LEU A 114 -1.82 -6.89 5.62
C LEU A 114 -1.26 -7.76 6.77
N GLY A 115 -1.39 -7.31 8.01
CA GLY A 115 -1.00 -8.03 9.21
C GLY A 115 0.42 -7.75 9.68
N TYR A 116 1.07 -6.71 9.14
CA TYR A 116 2.38 -6.21 9.59
C TYR A 116 2.25 -5.09 10.63
N GLY A 117 1.04 -4.86 11.13
CA GLY A 117 0.78 -4.00 12.28
C GLY A 117 1.07 -4.68 13.62
N ILE A 118 0.99 -3.90 14.69
CA ILE A 118 1.01 -4.40 16.07
C ILE A 118 -0.14 -5.40 16.26
N ASP A 119 0.12 -6.50 16.97
CA ASP A 119 -0.79 -7.63 17.16
C ASP A 119 -1.24 -8.34 15.87
N GLY A 120 -0.64 -7.98 14.74
CA GLY A 120 -0.88 -8.64 13.46
C GLY A 120 -0.28 -10.06 13.41
N PRO A 121 -0.79 -10.92 12.52
CA PRO A 121 -0.34 -12.31 12.39
C PRO A 121 1.15 -12.46 12.03
N ASN A 122 1.82 -11.41 11.55
CA ASN A 122 3.25 -11.45 11.23
C ASN A 122 4.15 -11.13 12.44
N GLY A 123 3.58 -10.94 13.64
CA GLY A 123 4.33 -10.74 14.89
C GLY A 123 5.24 -9.50 14.86
N VAL A 124 4.80 -8.44 14.17
CA VAL A 124 5.57 -7.20 14.03
C VAL A 124 5.34 -6.34 15.27
N VAL A 125 6.43 -5.95 15.93
CA VAL A 125 6.43 -5.07 17.11
C VAL A 125 6.93 -3.66 16.79
N PHE A 126 7.49 -3.47 15.59
CA PHE A 126 7.87 -2.15 15.11
C PHE A 126 7.66 -2.08 13.61
N LEU A 127 6.79 -1.17 13.18
CA LEU A 127 6.62 -0.80 11.78
C LEU A 127 7.06 0.64 11.62
N SER A 128 7.90 0.94 10.64
CA SER A 128 8.19 2.31 10.20
C SER A 128 8.07 2.44 8.70
N VAL A 129 7.38 3.50 8.25
CA VAL A 129 7.11 3.81 6.85
C VAL A 129 7.42 5.28 6.59
N GLY A 130 8.31 5.57 5.65
CA GLY A 130 8.61 6.93 5.24
C GLY A 130 10.05 7.16 4.79
N ASN A 131 10.37 8.40 4.45
CA ASN A 131 11.68 8.80 3.95
C ASN A 131 12.07 10.24 4.37
N GLY A 132 11.76 10.60 5.63
CA GLY A 132 12.14 11.90 6.22
C GLY A 132 10.99 12.91 6.31
N GLU A 133 11.32 14.17 6.60
CA GLU A 133 10.35 15.24 6.92
C GLU A 133 9.42 15.58 5.75
N GLU A 134 9.93 15.55 4.51
CA GLU A 134 9.15 15.92 3.33
C GLU A 134 8.04 14.92 3.04
N THR A 135 8.35 13.61 3.06
CA THR A 135 7.38 12.53 2.83
C THR A 135 6.57 12.16 4.06
N GLY A 136 6.98 12.65 5.24
CA GLY A 136 6.54 12.15 6.53
C GLY A 136 7.21 10.82 6.89
N SER A 137 7.25 10.53 8.19
CA SER A 137 7.69 9.25 8.75
C SER A 137 6.65 8.80 9.77
N TYR A 138 6.05 7.64 9.54
CA TYR A 138 5.00 7.08 10.38
C TYR A 138 5.50 5.79 11.01
N PHE A 139 5.11 5.53 12.25
CA PHE A 139 5.52 4.33 12.96
C PHE A 139 4.40 3.75 13.81
N SER A 140 4.49 2.45 14.07
CA SER A 140 3.60 1.72 14.98
C SER A 140 4.44 0.93 15.96
N MET A 141 4.11 1.07 17.25
CA MET A 141 4.76 0.39 18.38
C MET A 141 3.71 -0.01 19.42
N PRO A 142 3.97 -1.05 20.24
CA PRO A 142 3.15 -1.37 21.40
C PRO A 142 2.95 -0.14 22.29
N GLY A 143 1.73 0.01 22.82
CA GLY A 143 1.36 1.12 23.70
C GLY A 143 1.16 2.48 23.03
N GLN A 144 1.19 2.55 21.69
CA GLN A 144 0.96 3.79 20.94
C GLN A 144 -0.11 3.63 19.87
N GLU A 145 -0.65 4.74 19.38
CA GLU A 145 -1.54 4.73 18.22
C GLU A 145 -0.82 4.20 16.98
N THR A 146 -1.54 3.44 16.15
CA THR A 146 -0.99 2.87 14.92
C THR A 146 -0.72 3.97 13.90
N CYS A 147 0.42 3.89 13.22
CA CYS A 147 0.87 4.88 12.24
C CYS A 147 0.91 6.31 12.81
N LEU A 148 1.46 6.46 14.02
CA LEU A 148 1.76 7.76 14.61
C LEU A 148 2.84 8.47 13.78
N MET A 149 2.67 9.76 13.53
CA MET A 149 3.66 10.57 12.84
C MET A 149 4.86 10.86 13.75
N ARG A 150 6.06 10.68 13.22
CA ARG A 150 7.32 11.12 13.82
C ARG A 150 7.50 12.60 13.52
N LEU A 151 7.32 13.42 14.55
CA LEU A 151 7.58 14.87 14.53
C LEU A 151 9.07 15.16 14.46
#